data_AF-A0AAW2E4D7-F1
#
_entry.id   AF-A0AAW2E4D7-F1
#
_cell.length_a   1.000
_cell.length_b   1.000
_cell.length_c   1.000
_cell.angle_alpha   90.00
_cell.angle_beta   90.00
_cell.angle_gamma   90.00
#
_symmetry.space_group_name_H-M   'P 1'
#
loop_
_entity.id
_entity.type
_entity.pdbx_description
1 polymer ?
#
loop_
_entity_poly.entity_id
_entity_poly.type
_entity_poly.pdbx_seq_one_letter_code
_entity_poly.pdbx_strand_id
1 'polypeptide(L)'
;MIDIGYSGARFTWSNHHPLNHLIQEGIDRVFINAEWNLLFPNASVQHLKRAHSDHCPVLLYLDKNHDVKLPRPFRFQPMWLSHPTFLSIVKEAWSGQTGLSSAIATFVDKAKIWNKNIFLNLFHRKKRLLARLRGIQVALSTRPKSFLVELERQLRSEFHDVSKIE
;
A
#
# COMPACT_ATOMS: atom_id res chain seq x y z
N MET A 1 18.44 -23.83 10.81
CA MET A 1 17.61 -22.89 10.06
C MET A 1 16.26 -22.79 10.78
N ILE A 2 15.79 -21.59 11.10
CA ILE A 2 14.66 -21.31 12.00
C ILE A 2 13.63 -20.47 11.24
N ASP A 3 12.35 -20.84 11.32
CA ASP A 3 11.21 -20.02 10.87
C ASP A 3 10.88 -19.01 11.99
N ILE A 4 10.91 -17.71 11.67
CA ILE A 4 10.66 -16.63 12.65
C ILE A 4 9.17 -16.26 12.77
N GLY A 5 8.28 -17.02 12.12
CA GLY A 5 6.85 -16.76 12.13
C GLY A 5 6.48 -15.50 11.36
N TYR A 6 5.22 -15.09 11.47
CA TYR A 6 4.67 -13.94 10.74
C TYR A 6 3.48 -13.29 11.46
N SER A 7 3.15 -12.07 11.06
CA SER A 7 1.90 -11.39 11.38
C SER A 7 1.06 -11.16 10.12
N GLY A 8 -0.27 -11.18 10.25
CA GLY A 8 -1.20 -11.01 9.11
C GLY A 8 -1.95 -12.29 8.75
N ALA A 9 -2.37 -12.42 7.48
CA ALA A 9 -3.13 -13.58 7.03
C ALA A 9 -2.22 -14.82 6.98
N ARG A 10 -2.77 -16.00 7.36
CA ARG A 10 -2.01 -17.26 7.39
C ARG A 10 -1.49 -17.71 6.02
N PHE A 11 -2.26 -17.47 4.98
CA PHE A 11 -1.95 -17.92 3.63
C PHE A 11 -1.37 -16.77 2.81
N THR A 12 -0.33 -17.06 2.04
CA THR A 12 0.34 -16.10 1.17
C THR A 12 -0.18 -16.19 -0.25
N TRP A 13 -0.80 -17.31 -0.64
CA TRP A 13 -1.38 -17.53 -1.95
C TRP A 13 -2.87 -17.91 -1.87
N SER A 14 -3.64 -17.59 -2.92
CA SER A 14 -5.03 -18.01 -3.09
C SER A 14 -5.39 -18.14 -4.56
N ASN A 15 -6.11 -19.21 -4.92
CA ASN A 15 -6.64 -19.39 -6.28
C ASN A 15 -7.84 -18.45 -6.60
N HIS A 16 -8.36 -17.72 -5.60
CA HIS A 16 -9.49 -16.80 -5.73
C HIS A 16 -10.81 -17.40 -6.24
N HIS A 17 -10.99 -18.71 -6.12
CA HIS A 17 -12.25 -19.36 -6.48
C HIS A 17 -13.33 -19.17 -5.39
N PRO A 18 -14.62 -19.38 -5.74
CA PRO A 18 -15.69 -19.45 -4.76
C PRO A 18 -15.40 -20.48 -3.66
N LEU A 19 -16.04 -20.31 -2.49
CA LEU A 19 -15.77 -21.10 -1.27
C LEU A 19 -15.64 -22.62 -1.52
N ASN A 20 -16.49 -23.19 -2.38
CA ASN A 20 -16.55 -24.62 -2.67
C ASN A 20 -15.26 -25.16 -3.32
N HIS A 21 -14.51 -24.30 -3.99
CA HIS A 21 -13.25 -24.61 -4.69
C HIS A 21 -12.10 -23.70 -4.22
N LEU A 22 -12.28 -22.99 -3.10
CA LEU A 22 -11.29 -22.06 -2.58
C LEU A 22 -10.11 -22.84 -2.03
N ILE A 23 -8.92 -22.57 -2.59
CA ILE A 23 -7.65 -23.10 -2.11
C ILE A 23 -6.78 -21.92 -1.69
N GLN A 24 -6.21 -22.01 -0.49
CA GLN A 24 -5.29 -21.02 0.04
C GLN A 24 -4.09 -21.74 0.66
N GLU A 25 -2.88 -21.24 0.36
CA GLU A 25 -1.64 -21.88 0.78
C GLU A 25 -0.64 -20.87 1.32
N GLY A 26 0.19 -21.29 2.28
CA GLY A 26 1.27 -20.50 2.86
C GLY A 26 2.62 -20.97 2.32
N ILE A 27 2.90 -20.59 1.08
CA ILE A 27 4.07 -21.05 0.30
C ILE A 27 5.26 -20.10 0.36
N ASP A 28 5.05 -18.86 0.80
CA ASP A 28 6.11 -17.88 0.97
C ASP A 28 6.49 -17.80 2.46
N ARG A 29 7.75 -18.09 2.80
CA ARG A 29 8.25 -18.14 4.19
C ARG A 29 9.64 -17.54 4.30
N VAL A 30 9.97 -17.06 5.50
CA VAL A 30 11.30 -16.51 5.81
C VAL A 30 11.97 -17.42 6.84
N PHE A 31 13.13 -17.93 6.46
CA PHE A 31 13.97 -18.75 7.32
C PHE A 31 15.30 -18.05 7.56
N ILE A 32 15.82 -18.17 8.78
CA ILE A 32 17.09 -17.56 9.18
C ILE A 32 18.02 -18.59 9.81
N ASN A 33 19.32 -18.30 9.82
CA ASN A 33 20.30 -19.07 10.60
C ASN A 33 20.58 -18.36 11.94
N ALA A 34 21.38 -19.03 12.79
CA ALA A 34 21.67 -18.52 14.13
C ALA A 34 22.48 -17.22 14.07
N GLU A 35 23.43 -17.13 13.15
CA GLU A 35 24.29 -15.96 12.95
C GLU A 35 23.47 -14.73 12.58
N TRP A 36 22.49 -14.88 11.69
CA TRP A 36 21.60 -13.78 11.30
C TRP A 36 20.66 -13.36 12.43
N ASN A 37 20.16 -14.31 13.22
CA ASN A 37 19.33 -14.00 14.38
C ASN A 37 20.08 -13.16 15.44
N LEU A 38 21.39 -13.36 15.56
CA LEU A 38 22.24 -12.55 16.46
C LEU A 38 22.37 -11.10 15.95
N LEU A 39 22.40 -10.89 14.63
CA LEU A 39 22.47 -9.55 14.02
C LEU A 39 21.14 -8.80 14.10
N PHE A 40 20.02 -9.50 13.94
CA PHE A 40 18.68 -8.92 13.88
C PHE A 40 17.70 -9.62 14.84
N PRO A 41 17.94 -9.56 16.17
CA PRO A 41 17.15 -10.30 17.15
C PRO A 41 15.69 -9.83 17.25
N ASN A 42 15.40 -8.62 16.73
CA ASN A 42 14.06 -8.04 16.70
C ASN A 42 13.38 -8.16 15.33
N ALA A 43 13.96 -8.95 14.42
CA ALA A 43 13.38 -9.13 13.11
C ALA A 43 11.97 -9.71 13.19
N SER A 44 11.11 -9.29 12.27
CA SER A 44 9.73 -9.78 12.21
C SER A 44 9.23 -9.81 10.78
N VAL A 45 8.30 -10.71 10.51
CA VAL A 45 7.69 -10.87 9.18
C VAL A 45 6.24 -10.43 9.23
N GLN A 46 5.82 -9.73 8.18
CA GLN A 46 4.44 -9.35 7.97
C GLN A 46 3.98 -9.79 6.58
N HIS A 47 2.91 -10.57 6.54
CA HIS A 47 2.16 -10.83 5.31
C HIS A 47 1.30 -9.61 4.99
N LEU A 48 1.60 -8.96 3.88
CA LEU A 48 0.81 -7.83 3.39
C LEU A 48 -0.43 -8.36 2.65
N LYS A 49 -1.44 -7.50 2.58
CA LYS A 49 -2.69 -7.75 1.83
C LYS A 49 -2.46 -8.16 0.36
N ARG A 50 -3.14 -9.23 -0.08
CA ARG A 50 -3.24 -9.61 -1.50
C ARG A 50 -4.20 -8.67 -2.22
N ALA A 51 -3.67 -7.65 -2.88
CA ALA A 51 -4.49 -6.67 -3.58
C ALA A 51 -4.55 -6.95 -5.10
N HIS A 52 -3.40 -7.17 -5.73
CA HIS A 52 -3.26 -7.22 -7.19
C HIS A 52 -2.80 -8.58 -7.76
N SER A 53 -2.19 -9.43 -6.93
CA SER A 53 -1.74 -10.77 -7.31
C SER A 53 -2.49 -11.81 -6.47
N ASP A 54 -2.44 -13.06 -6.91
CA ASP A 54 -2.71 -14.27 -6.14
C ASP A 54 -1.74 -14.51 -5.00
N HIS A 55 -0.53 -13.94 -5.07
CA HIS A 55 0.42 -13.88 -3.96
C HIS A 55 0.29 -12.60 -3.12
N CYS A 56 0.64 -12.75 -1.84
CA CYS A 56 0.73 -11.68 -0.86
C CYS A 56 2.22 -11.30 -0.69
N PRO A 57 2.57 -10.01 -0.73
CA PRO A 57 3.95 -9.62 -0.44
C PRO A 57 4.34 -9.95 1.00
N VAL A 58 5.50 -10.56 1.18
CA VAL A 58 6.10 -10.83 2.50
C VAL A 58 7.08 -9.71 2.83
N LEU A 59 6.83 -9.00 3.94
CA LEU A 59 7.67 -7.89 4.39
C LEU A 59 8.48 -8.33 5.62
N LEU A 60 9.80 -8.36 5.48
CA LEU A 60 10.74 -8.57 6.57
C LEU A 60 11.20 -7.23 7.14
N TYR A 61 10.98 -7.04 8.43
CA TYR A 61 11.59 -5.96 9.19
C TYR A 61 12.80 -6.48 9.95
N LEU A 62 13.88 -5.70 9.95
CA LEU A 62 15.13 -6.04 10.67
C LEU A 62 15.14 -5.51 12.11
N ASP A 63 14.36 -4.47 12.38
CA ASP A 63 14.21 -3.84 13.69
C ASP A 63 12.78 -3.28 13.84
N LYS A 64 12.29 -3.17 15.09
CA LYS A 64 10.92 -2.76 15.45
C LYS A 64 10.66 -1.26 15.29
N ASN A 65 11.69 -0.43 15.21
CA ASN A 65 11.56 1.01 14.96
C ASN A 65 11.34 1.31 13.47
N HIS A 66 10.12 1.09 13.01
CA HIS A 66 9.74 1.33 11.61
C HIS A 66 9.48 2.81 11.29
N ASP A 67 9.37 3.67 12.29
CA ASP A 67 9.00 5.09 12.15
C ASP A 67 10.20 6.01 11.89
N VAL A 68 11.11 5.58 11.02
CA VAL A 68 12.13 6.51 10.50
C VAL A 68 11.42 7.47 9.54
N LYS A 69 11.05 8.65 10.06
CA LYS A 69 10.53 9.77 9.26
C LYS A 69 11.69 10.39 8.48
N LEU A 70 12.15 9.69 7.44
CA LEU A 70 13.07 10.27 6.48
C LEU A 70 12.37 11.40 5.72
N PRO A 71 13.10 12.48 5.37
CA PRO A 71 12.59 13.50 4.46
C PRO A 71 12.12 12.82 3.17
N ARG A 72 10.82 12.90 2.90
CA ARG A 72 10.27 12.40 1.64
C ARG A 72 10.39 13.52 0.62
N PRO A 73 11.18 13.34 -0.46
CA PRO A 73 11.24 14.34 -1.50
C PRO A 73 9.86 14.53 -2.11
N PHE A 74 9.58 15.76 -2.53
CA PHE A 74 8.40 16.03 -3.33
C PHE A 74 8.44 15.18 -4.61
N ARG A 75 7.31 14.57 -4.96
CA ARG A 75 7.16 13.80 -6.20
C ARG A 75 5.91 14.28 -6.91
N PHE A 76 6.08 14.54 -8.20
CA PHE A 76 4.98 14.73 -9.10
C PHE A 76 4.13 13.45 -9.19
N GLN A 77 2.82 13.58 -9.33
CA GLN A 77 1.90 12.46 -9.51
C GLN A 77 1.21 12.58 -10.88
N PRO A 78 1.29 11.57 -11.76
CA PRO A 78 0.71 11.62 -13.10
C PRO A 78 -0.77 12.00 -13.13
N MET A 79 -1.55 11.55 -12.14
CA MET A 79 -2.96 11.93 -11.97
C MET A 79 -3.23 13.43 -11.91
N TRP A 80 -2.23 14.25 -11.60
CA TRP A 80 -2.41 15.70 -11.59
C TRP A 80 -2.75 16.23 -12.98
N LEU A 81 -2.23 15.61 -14.05
CA LEU A 81 -2.47 16.04 -15.43
C LEU A 81 -3.93 15.89 -15.85
N SER A 82 -4.68 14.99 -15.23
CA SER A 82 -6.10 14.76 -15.56
C SER A 82 -7.03 15.74 -14.84
N HIS A 83 -6.55 16.47 -13.82
CA HIS A 83 -7.40 17.40 -13.08
C HIS A 83 -7.46 18.77 -13.75
N PRO A 84 -8.66 19.32 -14.05
CA PRO A 84 -8.81 20.56 -14.83
C PRO A 84 -8.06 21.77 -14.26
N THR A 85 -7.93 21.85 -12.94
CA THR A 85 -7.27 22.98 -12.25
C THR A 85 -5.76 22.83 -12.09
N PHE A 86 -5.15 21.73 -12.53
CA PHE A 86 -3.70 21.54 -12.30
C PHE A 86 -2.87 22.59 -13.03
N LEU A 87 -3.23 22.93 -14.27
CA LEU A 87 -2.52 23.93 -15.06
C LEU A 87 -2.55 25.33 -14.43
N SER A 88 -3.59 25.69 -13.65
CA SER A 88 -3.60 26.99 -12.96
C SER A 88 -2.54 27.04 -11.86
N ILE A 89 -2.35 25.94 -11.13
CA ILE A 89 -1.29 25.83 -10.11
C ILE A 89 0.10 26.04 -10.72
N VAL A 90 0.34 25.46 -11.89
CA VAL A 90 1.61 25.66 -12.63
C VAL A 90 1.72 27.11 -13.10
N LYS A 91 0.69 27.69 -13.71
CA LYS A 91 0.75 29.08 -14.19
C LYS A 91 1.03 30.08 -13.06
N GLU A 92 0.34 29.93 -11.93
CA GLU A 92 0.49 30.82 -10.78
C GLU A 92 1.88 30.73 -10.11
N ALA A 93 2.50 29.55 -10.12
CA ALA A 93 3.82 29.37 -9.53
C ALA A 93 4.96 29.91 -10.41
N TRP A 94 4.71 30.13 -11.70
CA TRP A 94 5.66 30.69 -12.67
C TRP A 94 5.34 32.14 -13.07
N SER A 95 4.21 32.70 -12.65
CA SER A 95 3.86 34.10 -12.90
C SER A 95 4.56 35.05 -11.93
N GLY A 96 5.52 35.83 -12.44
CA GLY A 96 6.15 36.93 -11.70
C GLY A 96 7.38 36.54 -10.86
N GLN A 97 7.87 35.31 -10.95
CA GLN A 97 9.09 34.86 -10.28
C GLN A 97 10.31 35.15 -11.15
N THR A 98 11.33 35.76 -10.56
CA THR A 98 12.57 36.15 -11.25
C THR A 98 13.60 35.02 -11.33
N GLY A 99 13.38 33.88 -10.65
CA GLY A 99 14.33 32.78 -10.59
C GLY A 99 13.70 31.39 -10.48
N LEU A 100 14.34 30.41 -11.14
CA LEU A 100 13.87 29.02 -11.23
C LEU A 100 13.64 28.37 -9.86
N SER A 101 14.57 28.55 -8.92
CA SER A 101 14.45 27.99 -7.57
C SER A 101 13.23 28.53 -6.81
N SER A 102 12.91 29.81 -6.98
CA SER A 102 11.73 30.45 -6.37
C SER A 102 10.43 29.93 -6.98
N ALA A 103 10.40 29.77 -8.31
CA ALA A 103 9.26 29.17 -9.01
C ALA A 103 9.02 27.71 -8.57
N ILE A 104 10.07 26.90 -8.49
CA ILE A 104 9.99 25.50 -8.03
C ILE A 104 9.48 25.43 -6.59
N ALA A 105 10.02 26.24 -5.68
CA ALA A 105 9.58 26.25 -4.28
C ALA A 105 8.08 26.63 -4.18
N THR A 106 7.67 27.68 -4.89
CA THR A 106 6.28 28.14 -4.94
C THR A 106 5.35 27.05 -5.48
N PHE A 107 5.77 26.37 -6.55
CA PHE A 107 5.03 25.24 -7.13
C PHE A 107 4.86 24.11 -6.15
N VAL A 108 5.95 23.68 -5.50
CA VAL A 108 5.93 22.57 -4.54
C VAL A 108 4.94 22.85 -3.42
N ASP A 109 4.91 24.06 -2.88
CA ASP A 109 4.00 24.42 -1.79
C ASP A 109 2.54 24.49 -2.24
N LYS A 110 2.26 25.16 -3.38
CA LYS A 110 0.92 25.20 -3.96
C LYS A 110 0.42 23.80 -4.32
N ALA A 111 1.24 22.98 -4.97
CA ALA A 111 0.90 21.63 -5.39
C ALA A 111 0.63 20.72 -4.19
N LYS A 112 1.38 20.83 -3.08
CA LYS A 112 1.11 20.07 -1.85
C LYS A 112 -0.27 20.38 -1.26
N ILE A 113 -0.60 21.67 -1.14
CA ILE A 113 -1.89 22.11 -0.59
C ILE A 113 -3.03 21.67 -1.50
N TRP A 114 -2.90 21.93 -2.80
CA TRP A 114 -3.87 21.56 -3.80
C TRP A 114 -4.09 20.04 -3.86
N ASN A 115 -3.01 19.25 -3.87
CA ASN A 115 -3.08 17.79 -3.89
C ASN A 115 -3.82 17.24 -2.67
N LYS A 116 -3.60 17.84 -1.49
CA LYS A 116 -4.37 17.50 -0.29
C LYS A 116 -5.85 17.86 -0.47
N ASN A 117 -6.18 19.04 -0.96
CA ASN A 117 -7.59 19.44 -1.07
C ASN A 117 -8.36 18.62 -2.11
N ILE A 118 -7.71 18.22 -3.21
CA ILE A 118 -8.36 17.48 -4.29
C ILE A 118 -8.35 15.95 -4.06
N PHE A 119 -7.21 15.38 -3.64
CA PHE A 119 -7.00 13.93 -3.66
C PHE A 119 -6.93 13.29 -2.26
N LEU A 120 -7.05 14.05 -1.17
CA LEU A 120 -7.00 13.46 0.18
C LEU A 120 -8.05 12.36 0.38
N ASN A 121 -9.27 12.56 -0.14
CA ASN A 121 -10.32 11.55 -0.10
C ASN A 121 -9.93 10.28 -0.87
N LEU A 122 -9.22 10.40 -1.99
CA LEU A 122 -8.71 9.27 -2.76
C LEU A 122 -7.71 8.46 -1.92
N PHE A 123 -6.72 9.13 -1.31
CA PHE A 123 -5.73 8.47 -0.45
C PHE A 123 -6.37 7.82 0.79
N HIS A 124 -7.35 8.47 1.42
CA HIS A 124 -8.11 7.88 2.52
C HIS A 124 -8.91 6.66 2.09
N ARG A 125 -9.58 6.72 0.94
CA ARG A 125 -10.31 5.58 0.36
C ARG A 125 -9.36 4.42 0.11
N LYS A 126 -8.20 4.65 -0.51
CA LYS A 126 -7.15 3.65 -0.75
C LYS A 126 -6.72 2.98 0.56
N LYS A 127 -6.39 3.75 1.58
CA LYS A 127 -6.01 3.22 2.91
C LYS A 127 -7.13 2.39 3.55
N ARG A 128 -8.37 2.86 3.47
CA ARG A 128 -9.54 2.15 4.00
C ARG A 128 -9.76 0.81 3.30
N LEU A 129 -9.65 0.77 1.98
CA LEU A 129 -9.79 -0.47 1.19
C LEU A 129 -8.72 -1.49 1.56
N LEU A 130 -7.46 -1.06 1.66
CA LEU A 130 -6.36 -1.94 2.07
C LEU A 130 -6.54 -2.49 3.49
N ALA A 131 -7.04 -1.67 4.43
CA ALA A 131 -7.31 -2.10 5.79
C ALA A 131 -8.45 -3.14 5.85
N ARG A 132 -9.53 -2.91 5.08
CA ARG A 132 -10.65 -3.86 4.95
C ARG A 132 -10.20 -5.18 4.32
N LEU A 133 -9.42 -5.13 3.23
CA LEU A 133 -8.85 -6.32 2.59
C LEU A 133 -8.02 -7.13 3.58
N ARG A 134 -7.13 -6.48 4.35
CA ARG A 134 -6.34 -7.16 5.39
C ARG A 134 -7.24 -7.88 6.40
N GLY A 135 -8.28 -7.21 6.91
CA GLY A 135 -9.20 -7.82 7.88
C GLY A 135 -9.93 -9.04 7.34
N ILE A 136 -10.44 -8.95 6.10
CA ILE A 136 -11.16 -10.05 5.45
C ILE A 136 -10.23 -11.22 5.14
N GLN A 137 -9.01 -10.96 4.69
CA GLN A 137 -8.03 -12.02 4.40
C GLN A 137 -7.61 -12.79 5.65
N VAL A 138 -7.47 -12.10 6.79
CA VAL A 138 -7.25 -12.74 8.09
C VAL A 138 -8.48 -13.58 8.46
N ALA A 139 -9.69 -13.02 8.38
CA ALA A 139 -10.92 -13.74 8.71
C ALA A 139 -11.14 -15.00 7.84
N LEU A 140 -10.91 -14.89 6.53
CA LEU A 140 -10.98 -16.01 5.58
C LEU A 140 -10.00 -17.13 5.95
N SER A 141 -8.80 -16.77 6.40
CA SER A 141 -7.78 -17.75 6.78
C SER A 141 -8.12 -18.54 8.05
N THR A 142 -9.05 -18.03 8.88
CA THR A 142 -9.52 -18.69 10.11
C THR A 142 -10.87 -19.39 9.93
N ARG A 143 -11.82 -18.74 9.24
CA ARG A 143 -13.20 -19.21 9.09
C ARG A 143 -13.73 -18.78 7.72
N PRO A 144 -13.43 -19.54 6.66
CA PRO A 144 -13.83 -19.15 5.31
C PRO A 144 -15.36 -19.19 5.17
N LYS A 145 -15.92 -18.14 4.56
CA LYS A 145 -17.35 -17.97 4.33
C LYS A 145 -17.56 -17.39 2.93
N SER A 146 -18.61 -17.85 2.23
CA SER A 146 -18.92 -17.41 0.86
C SER A 146 -19.04 -15.90 0.75
N PHE A 147 -19.74 -15.26 1.70
CA PHE A 147 -19.90 -13.81 1.71
C PHE A 147 -18.57 -13.05 1.93
N LEU A 148 -17.60 -13.64 2.63
CA LEU A 148 -16.28 -13.03 2.82
C LEU A 148 -15.43 -13.13 1.55
N VAL A 149 -15.52 -14.26 0.82
CA VAL A 149 -14.85 -14.43 -0.49
C VAL A 149 -15.39 -13.41 -1.49
N GLU A 150 -16.72 -13.26 -1.53
CA GLU A 150 -17.37 -12.29 -2.40
C GLU A 150 -17.00 -10.84 -2.03
N LEU A 151 -16.96 -10.53 -0.72
CA LEU A 151 -16.53 -9.21 -0.26
C LEU A 151 -15.04 -8.94 -0.57
N GLU A 152 -14.15 -9.93 -0.44
CA GLU A 152 -12.74 -9.79 -0.86
C GLU A 152 -12.65 -9.44 -2.35
N ARG A 153 -13.39 -10.16 -3.20
CA ARG A 153 -13.45 -9.92 -4.64
C ARG A 153 -13.91 -8.50 -4.97
N GLN A 154 -15.00 -8.05 -4.34
CA GLN A 154 -15.53 -6.70 -4.53
C GLN A 154 -14.52 -5.62 -4.11
N LEU A 155 -13.88 -5.78 -2.95
CA LEU A 155 -12.90 -4.80 -2.47
C LEU A 155 -11.63 -4.76 -3.31
N ARG A 156 -11.18 -5.89 -3.85
CA ARG A 156 -10.05 -5.94 -4.80
C ARG A 156 -10.39 -5.20 -6.10
N SER A 157 -11.60 -5.40 -6.63
CA SER A 157 -12.09 -4.65 -7.79
C SER A 157 -12.13 -3.14 -7.49
N GLU A 158 -12.76 -2.73 -6.40
CA GLU A 158 -12.85 -1.31 -6.00
C GLU A 158 -11.46 -0.69 -5.82
N PHE A 159 -10.54 -1.43 -5.21
CA PHE A 159 -9.17 -0.99 -5.01
C PHE A 159 -8.41 -0.84 -6.33
N HIS A 160 -8.61 -1.77 -7.27
CA HIS A 160 -8.02 -1.69 -8.60
C HIS A 160 -8.51 -0.46 -9.35
N ASP A 161 -9.81 -0.15 -9.30
CA ASP A 161 -10.37 1.03 -9.97
C ASP A 161 -9.89 2.35 -9.34
N VAL A 162 -9.78 2.41 -8.01
CA VAL A 162 -9.18 3.56 -7.32
C VAL A 162 -7.70 3.73 -7.69
N SER A 163 -6.98 2.63 -7.92
CA SER A 163 -5.55 2.67 -8.23
C SER A 163 -5.27 3.07 -9.69
N LYS A 164 -6.24 2.98 -10.60
CA LYS A 164 -6.11 3.49 -11.99
C LYS A 164 -6.13 5.01 -12.08
N ILE A 165 -6.61 5.67 -11.03
CA ILE A 165 -6.72 7.14 -10.98
C ILE A 165 -5.35 7.76 -10.71
N GLU A 166 -4.40 7.01 -10.12
CA GLU A 166 -3.05 7.46 -9.72
C GLU A 166 -2.03 7.32 -10.86
#